data_AF-A0A2K2TZH5-F1
#
_entry.id   AF-A0A2K2TZH5-F1
#
_cell.length_a   1.000
_cell.length_b   1.000
_cell.length_c   1.000
_cell.angle_alpha   90.00
_cell.angle_beta   90.00
_cell.angle_gamma   90.00
#
_symmetry.space_group_name_H-M   'P 1'
#
loop_
_entity.id
_entity.type
_entity.pdbx_description
1 polymer ?
#
loop_
_entity_poly.entity_id
_entity_poly.type
_entity_poly.pdbx_seq_one_letter_code
_entity_poly.pdbx_strand_id
1 'polypeptide(L)'
;MGNFDEGINAIWEEVEGKRSKPKHTERDKWEEIKADYYGQKCSVQTEWGIIDFDPDERRKVEGGEKLSYKEYLDIMKRSGRKIRPYFELCYYNCCGCDFKGQIEKKSKGNICFKRIFVNGMYGDGTCFYGKEDHVWMPENGFERYQAGDCLSFTAEVYRYLKTGNGKAIDFALRNPERIRKTGFYDIPNDDELLMQSIDQLVCEICMFSEHCWMGMCIADQEWRENMKRRLFDSVK
;
A
#
# COMPACT_ATOMS: atom_id res chain seq x y z
N MET A 1 -6.02 10.60 -20.37
CA MET A 1 -6.45 10.69 -21.79
C MET A 1 -5.88 9.52 -22.62
N GLY A 2 -5.84 8.28 -22.08
CA GLY A 2 -5.03 7.19 -22.67
C GLY A 2 -5.72 6.28 -23.67
N ASN A 3 -7.05 6.35 -23.85
CA ASN A 3 -7.78 5.39 -24.70
C ASN A 3 -8.14 5.94 -26.09
N PHE A 4 -7.94 7.23 -26.34
CA PHE A 4 -8.29 7.86 -27.62
C PHE A 4 -7.10 7.84 -28.59
N ASP A 5 -5.89 8.03 -28.06
CA ASP A 5 -4.65 8.04 -28.85
C ASP A 5 -4.27 6.63 -29.35
N GLU A 6 -4.58 5.57 -28.60
CA GLU A 6 -4.38 4.18 -29.03
C GLU A 6 -5.29 3.82 -30.21
N GLY A 7 -6.54 4.30 -30.22
CA GLY A 7 -7.48 4.09 -31.32
C GLY A 7 -7.08 4.83 -32.60
N ILE A 8 -6.55 6.05 -32.48
CA ILE A 8 -6.10 6.84 -33.62
C ILE A 8 -4.82 6.23 -34.23
N ASN A 9 -3.85 5.82 -33.42
CA ASN A 9 -2.62 5.20 -33.92
C ASN A 9 -2.87 3.85 -34.63
N ALA A 10 -3.83 3.05 -34.16
CA ALA A 10 -4.20 1.79 -34.80
C ALA A 10 -4.79 1.97 -36.20
N ILE A 11 -5.57 3.04 -36.41
CA ILE A 11 -6.16 3.37 -37.72
C ILE A 11 -5.07 3.80 -38.72
N TRP A 12 -4.05 4.54 -38.28
CA TRP A 12 -2.94 4.96 -39.15
C TRP A 12 -2.00 3.81 -39.53
N GLU A 13 -1.78 2.83 -38.65
CA GLU A 13 -0.94 1.66 -38.96
C GLU A 13 -1.58 0.69 -39.97
N GLU A 14 -2.91 0.56 -40.01
CA GLU A 14 -3.63 -0.20 -41.04
C GLU A 14 -3.54 0.43 -42.44
N VAL A 15 -3.53 1.76 -42.52
CA VAL A 15 -3.44 2.50 -43.79
C VAL A 15 -2.04 2.42 -44.41
N GLU A 16 -0.99 2.28 -43.61
CA GLU A 16 0.40 2.22 -44.10
C GLU A 16 0.93 0.81 -44.42
N GLY A 17 0.13 -0.25 -44.23
CA GLY A 17 0.56 -1.62 -44.54
C GLY A 17 1.79 -2.10 -43.74
N LYS A 18 2.10 -1.43 -42.61
CA LYS A 18 3.20 -1.79 -41.73
C LYS A 18 2.72 -2.90 -40.80
N ARG A 19 3.41 -4.06 -40.82
CA ARG A 19 3.20 -5.15 -39.85
C ARG A 19 3.22 -4.55 -38.43
N SER A 20 2.15 -4.75 -37.68
CA SER A 20 2.08 -4.36 -36.27
C SER A 20 3.26 -4.94 -35.49
N LYS A 21 3.86 -4.11 -34.63
CA LYS A 21 4.94 -4.56 -33.75
C LYS A 21 4.43 -5.73 -32.89
N PRO A 22 5.22 -6.79 -32.67
CA PRO A 22 4.77 -7.92 -31.86
C PRO A 22 4.39 -7.44 -30.46
N LYS A 23 3.21 -7.87 -29.99
CA LYS A 23 2.77 -7.62 -28.61
C LYS A 23 3.80 -8.25 -27.67
N HIS A 24 4.54 -7.42 -26.93
CA HIS A 24 5.48 -7.90 -25.91
C HIS A 24 4.74 -8.80 -24.92
N THR A 25 5.24 -10.02 -24.75
CA THR A 25 4.67 -10.95 -23.76
C THR A 25 5.04 -10.50 -22.35
N GLU A 26 4.31 -10.98 -21.34
CA GLU A 26 4.64 -10.70 -19.93
C GLU A 26 6.09 -11.09 -19.56
N ARG A 27 6.62 -12.12 -20.24
CA ARG A 27 8.01 -12.55 -20.11
C ARG A 27 8.98 -11.53 -20.69
N ASP A 28 8.69 -10.97 -21.85
CA ASP A 28 9.55 -10.00 -22.52
C ASP A 28 9.68 -8.72 -21.66
N LYS A 29 8.56 -8.24 -21.12
CA LYS A 29 8.55 -7.10 -20.18
C LYS A 29 9.37 -7.36 -18.92
N TRP A 30 9.33 -8.58 -18.38
CA TRP A 30 10.10 -8.92 -17.18
C TRP A 30 11.61 -8.94 -17.43
N GLU A 31 12.03 -9.46 -18.58
CA GLU A 31 13.45 -9.45 -18.96
C GLU A 31 13.94 -8.03 -19.25
N GLU A 32 13.13 -7.18 -19.89
CA GLU A 32 13.43 -5.75 -20.11
C GLU A 32 13.65 -5.01 -18.79
N ILE A 33 12.70 -5.11 -17.86
CA ILE A 33 12.81 -4.46 -16.54
C ILE A 33 14.05 -4.94 -15.78
N LYS A 34 14.37 -6.24 -15.83
CA LYS A 34 15.61 -6.73 -15.23
C LYS A 34 16.84 -6.17 -15.96
N ALA A 35 16.85 -6.11 -17.28
CA ALA A 35 17.99 -5.56 -18.02
C ALA A 35 18.29 -4.11 -17.60
N ASP A 36 17.25 -3.32 -17.33
CA ASP A 36 17.39 -1.92 -16.94
C ASP A 36 17.83 -1.77 -15.47
N TYR A 37 17.22 -2.50 -14.53
CA TYR A 37 17.34 -2.20 -13.10
C TYR A 37 18.10 -3.24 -12.26
N TYR A 38 18.51 -4.38 -12.83
CA TYR A 38 19.13 -5.46 -12.05
C TYR A 38 20.40 -5.02 -11.29
N GLY A 39 20.38 -5.18 -9.97
CA GLY A 39 21.46 -4.81 -9.06
C GLY A 39 21.54 -3.33 -8.70
N GLN A 40 20.63 -2.49 -9.22
CA GLN A 40 20.57 -1.08 -8.85
C GLN A 40 19.96 -0.89 -7.46
N LYS A 41 20.41 0.14 -6.73
CA LYS A 41 19.87 0.51 -5.41
C LYS A 41 18.60 1.36 -5.56
N CYS A 42 17.57 0.77 -6.15
CA CYS A 42 16.30 1.45 -6.40
C CYS A 42 15.11 0.49 -6.33
N SER A 43 13.94 1.06 -6.06
CA SER A 43 12.65 0.40 -6.16
C SER A 43 11.87 0.98 -7.34
N VAL A 44 11.18 0.13 -8.10
CA VAL A 44 10.44 0.54 -9.30
C VAL A 44 8.99 0.12 -9.18
N GLN A 45 8.07 1.06 -9.42
CA GLN A 45 6.64 0.77 -9.54
C GLN A 45 6.38 0.04 -10.87
N THR A 46 5.83 -1.17 -10.81
CA THR A 46 5.52 -1.99 -11.99
C THR A 46 4.05 -2.43 -12.01
N GLU A 47 3.62 -3.10 -13.09
CA GLU A 47 2.29 -3.72 -13.17
C GLU A 47 2.08 -4.88 -12.17
N TRP A 48 3.16 -5.35 -11.54
CA TRP A 48 3.14 -6.36 -10.48
C TRP A 48 3.38 -5.76 -9.09
N GLY A 49 3.27 -4.44 -8.92
CA GLY A 49 3.58 -3.74 -7.67
C GLY A 49 5.01 -3.21 -7.61
N ILE A 50 5.47 -2.82 -6.42
CA ILE A 50 6.83 -2.32 -6.23
C ILE A 50 7.81 -3.48 -6.29
N ILE A 51 8.79 -3.39 -7.20
CA ILE A 51 9.91 -4.32 -7.28
C ILE A 51 11.15 -3.59 -6.78
N ASP A 52 11.72 -4.11 -5.70
CA ASP A 52 12.94 -3.59 -5.09
C ASP A 52 14.14 -4.33 -5.67
N PHE A 53 14.97 -3.60 -6.42
CA PHE A 53 16.16 -4.13 -7.08
C PHE A 53 17.41 -4.03 -6.20
N ASP A 54 17.35 -3.43 -5.02
CA ASP A 54 18.52 -3.32 -4.16
C ASP A 54 18.91 -4.72 -3.61
N PRO A 55 20.12 -5.24 -3.90
CA PRO A 55 20.55 -6.53 -3.38
C PRO A 55 20.66 -6.58 -1.85
N ASP A 56 20.87 -5.43 -1.19
CA ASP A 56 20.95 -5.33 0.27
C ASP A 56 19.56 -5.47 0.91
N GLU A 57 18.53 -4.97 0.25
CA GLU A 57 17.13 -5.07 0.71
C GLU A 57 16.66 -6.54 0.79
N ARG A 58 17.12 -7.41 -0.11
CA ARG A 58 16.90 -8.87 0.01
C ARG A 58 17.23 -9.41 1.40
N ARG A 59 18.28 -8.91 2.06
CA ARG A 59 18.72 -9.39 3.40
C ARG A 59 17.77 -8.98 4.52
N LYS A 60 16.89 -8.00 4.30
CA LYS A 60 15.89 -7.55 5.26
C LYS A 60 14.59 -8.35 5.19
N VAL A 61 14.48 -9.32 4.28
CA VAL A 61 13.35 -10.25 4.22
C VAL A 61 13.50 -11.30 5.33
N GLU A 62 12.67 -11.21 6.35
CA GLU A 62 12.67 -12.17 7.46
C GLU A 62 12.28 -13.57 6.97
N GLY A 63 13.09 -14.59 7.28
CA GLY A 63 12.94 -15.95 6.79
C GLY A 63 13.38 -16.15 5.32
N GLY A 64 13.91 -15.10 4.69
CA GLY A 64 14.39 -15.08 3.30
C GLY A 64 15.91 -15.15 3.16
N GLU A 65 16.66 -15.45 4.22
CA GLU A 65 18.12 -15.29 4.28
C GLU A 65 18.84 -16.11 3.19
N LYS A 66 18.30 -17.29 2.90
CA LYS A 66 18.83 -18.25 1.92
C LYS A 66 18.39 -18.00 0.48
N LEU A 67 17.52 -17.01 0.22
CA LEU A 67 17.06 -16.72 -1.14
C LEU A 67 18.22 -16.19 -1.99
N SER A 68 18.42 -16.73 -3.18
CA SER A 68 19.25 -16.05 -4.16
C SER A 68 18.61 -14.73 -4.60
N TYR A 69 19.42 -13.79 -5.09
CA TYR A 69 18.90 -12.51 -5.57
C TYR A 69 17.92 -12.68 -6.75
N LYS A 70 18.18 -13.65 -7.64
CA LYS A 70 17.26 -14.00 -8.73
C LYS A 70 15.92 -14.54 -8.21
N GLU A 71 15.95 -15.47 -7.25
CA GLU A 71 14.72 -15.99 -6.63
C GLU A 71 13.94 -14.89 -5.92
N TYR A 72 14.62 -13.97 -5.25
CA TYR A 72 14.00 -12.83 -4.58
C TYR A 72 13.19 -11.96 -5.55
N LEU A 73 13.78 -11.55 -6.69
CA LEU A 73 13.09 -10.75 -7.69
C LEU A 73 11.89 -11.50 -8.29
N ASP A 74 12.04 -12.79 -8.60
CA ASP A 74 10.95 -13.60 -9.12
C ASP A 74 9.82 -13.77 -8.09
N ILE A 75 10.14 -13.82 -6.79
CA ILE A 75 9.15 -13.86 -5.70
C ILE A 75 8.46 -12.50 -5.58
N MET A 76 9.18 -11.38 -5.60
CA MET A 76 8.59 -10.02 -5.56
C MET A 76 7.55 -9.85 -6.66
N LYS A 77 7.90 -10.20 -7.92
CA LYS A 77 6.97 -10.16 -9.06
C LYS A 77 5.72 -11.00 -8.84
N ARG A 78 5.86 -12.21 -8.29
CA ARG A 78 4.71 -13.10 -8.02
C ARG A 78 3.85 -12.63 -6.84
N SER A 79 4.45 -11.87 -5.92
CA SER A 79 3.82 -11.49 -4.66
C SER A 79 2.96 -10.25 -4.78
N GLY A 80 3.31 -9.27 -5.61
CA GLY A 80 2.74 -7.93 -5.48
C GLY A 80 1.23 -7.78 -5.72
N ARG A 81 0.51 -8.79 -6.23
CA ARG A 81 -0.97 -8.81 -6.22
C ARG A 81 -1.61 -9.41 -4.97
N LYS A 82 -0.80 -9.85 -4.01
CA LYS A 82 -1.23 -10.63 -2.82
C LYS A 82 -0.69 -10.05 -1.51
N ILE A 83 -0.01 -8.92 -1.58
CA ILE A 83 0.58 -8.22 -0.42
C ILE A 83 -0.45 -7.34 0.27
N ARG A 84 -0.14 -6.96 1.50
CA ARG A 84 -0.84 -5.93 2.28
C ARG A 84 -0.44 -4.52 1.81
N PRO A 85 -1.26 -3.84 0.97
CA PRO A 85 -0.84 -2.63 0.28
C PRO A 85 -0.52 -1.46 1.22
N TYR A 86 -1.25 -1.30 2.32
CA TYR A 86 -1.00 -0.18 3.22
C TYR A 86 0.24 -0.40 4.09
N PHE A 87 0.59 -1.65 4.38
CA PHE A 87 1.86 -1.96 5.02
C PHE A 87 3.05 -1.81 4.05
N GLU A 88 2.89 -2.18 2.78
CA GLU A 88 3.90 -1.87 1.75
C GLU A 88 4.14 -0.35 1.66
N LEU A 89 3.07 0.43 1.63
CA LEU A 89 3.13 1.89 1.60
C LEU A 89 3.86 2.44 2.83
N CYS A 90 3.58 1.90 4.01
CA CYS A 90 4.29 2.24 5.25
C CYS A 90 5.77 1.89 5.17
N TYR A 91 6.14 0.75 4.60
CA TYR A 91 7.52 0.29 4.54
C TYR A 91 8.39 1.20 3.65
N TYR A 92 7.88 1.60 2.48
CA TYR A 92 8.68 2.37 1.52
C TYR A 92 8.58 3.90 1.68
N ASN A 93 7.42 4.41 2.09
CA ASN A 93 7.11 5.83 1.88
C ASN A 93 6.78 6.61 3.16
N CYS A 94 6.74 5.94 4.32
CA CYS A 94 6.27 6.54 5.56
C CYS A 94 7.43 7.00 6.45
N CYS A 95 7.41 8.26 6.88
CA CYS A 95 8.35 8.79 7.87
C CYS A 95 7.88 8.61 9.32
N GLY A 96 6.63 8.16 9.51
CA GLY A 96 6.04 7.79 10.79
C GLY A 96 4.61 7.33 10.59
N CYS A 97 4.26 6.16 11.15
CA CYS A 97 2.94 5.57 11.00
C CYS A 97 2.33 5.22 12.36
N ASP A 98 1.06 5.57 12.53
CA ASP A 98 0.24 5.24 13.68
C ASP A 98 -0.80 4.19 13.29
N PHE A 99 -0.97 3.20 14.17
CA PHE A 99 -1.90 2.10 13.99
C PHE A 99 -3.01 2.18 15.03
N LYS A 100 -4.22 1.83 14.60
CA LYS A 100 -5.36 1.60 15.50
C LYS A 100 -6.01 0.28 15.17
N GLY A 101 -6.39 -0.52 16.15
CA GLY A 101 -7.02 -1.79 15.87
C GLY A 101 -7.74 -2.39 17.05
N GLN A 102 -8.70 -3.28 16.75
CA GLN A 102 -9.39 -4.06 17.76
C GLN A 102 -8.82 -5.48 17.81
N ILE A 103 -8.47 -5.93 19.01
CA ILE A 103 -8.01 -7.30 19.24
C ILE A 103 -9.20 -8.25 19.03
N GLU A 104 -9.06 -9.17 18.09
CA GLU A 104 -10.04 -10.23 17.84
C GLU A 104 -9.85 -11.39 18.81
N LYS A 105 -8.60 -11.88 18.92
CA LYS A 105 -8.26 -13.05 19.73
C LYS A 105 -6.77 -13.14 19.99
N LYS A 106 -6.40 -13.93 20.99
CA LYS A 106 -5.03 -14.33 21.32
C LYS A 106 -4.87 -15.83 21.12
N SER A 107 -3.75 -16.27 20.56
CA SER A 107 -3.48 -17.69 20.34
C SER A 107 -1.98 -17.96 20.25
N LYS A 108 -1.49 -18.94 21.02
CA LYS A 108 -0.11 -19.47 20.94
C LYS A 108 0.98 -18.37 20.89
N GLY A 109 0.90 -17.38 21.78
CA GLY A 109 1.88 -16.28 21.86
C GLY A 109 1.78 -15.24 20.74
N ASN A 110 0.68 -15.26 19.97
CA ASN A 110 0.35 -14.25 18.97
C ASN A 110 -1.00 -13.60 19.29
N ILE A 111 -1.15 -12.37 18.82
CA ILE A 111 -2.38 -11.61 18.88
C ILE A 111 -2.89 -11.37 17.46
N CYS A 112 -4.20 -11.54 17.27
CA CYS A 112 -4.89 -11.27 16.02
C CYS A 112 -5.73 -10.02 16.20
N PHE A 113 -5.50 -9.02 15.35
CA PHE A 113 -6.37 -7.88 15.20
C PHE A 113 -7.39 -8.18 14.11
N LYS A 114 -8.67 -7.92 14.40
CA LYS A 114 -9.74 -8.08 13.41
C LYS A 114 -9.46 -7.19 12.20
N ARG A 115 -9.05 -5.96 12.49
CA ARG A 115 -8.67 -4.92 11.53
C ARG A 115 -7.68 -3.99 12.19
N ILE A 116 -6.67 -3.58 11.43
CA ILE A 116 -5.74 -2.51 11.77
C ILE A 116 -5.95 -1.37 10.77
N PHE A 117 -6.25 -0.20 11.29
CA PHE A 117 -6.28 1.07 10.58
C PHE A 117 -4.87 1.64 10.56
N VAL A 118 -4.50 2.13 9.40
CA VAL A 118 -3.18 2.69 9.12
C VAL A 118 -3.37 4.19 8.91
N ASN A 119 -2.63 4.97 9.68
CA ASN A 119 -2.43 6.40 9.44
C ASN A 119 -0.93 6.60 9.19
N GLY A 120 -0.57 6.95 7.96
CA GLY A 120 0.82 7.19 7.59
C GLY A 120 1.00 8.56 6.97
N MET A 121 2.25 9.01 6.94
CA MET A 121 2.63 10.30 6.37
C MET A 121 3.81 10.13 5.41
N TYR A 122 3.61 10.60 4.18
CA TYR A 122 4.63 10.68 3.15
C TYR A 122 5.74 11.68 3.55
N GLY A 123 6.90 11.58 2.91
CA GLY A 123 8.04 12.46 3.19
C GLY A 123 7.80 13.95 2.90
N ASP A 124 6.78 14.27 2.09
CA ASP A 124 6.33 15.63 1.80
C ASP A 124 5.34 16.19 2.86
N GLY A 125 4.97 15.38 3.86
CA GLY A 125 3.99 15.72 4.89
C GLY A 125 2.55 15.39 4.52
N THR A 126 2.27 14.86 3.34
CA THR A 126 0.94 14.41 2.94
C THR A 126 0.55 13.15 3.72
N CYS A 127 -0.63 13.13 4.33
CA CYS A 127 -1.12 11.94 5.04
C CYS A 127 -1.82 10.96 4.10
N PHE A 128 -1.79 9.68 4.44
CA PHE A 128 -2.61 8.64 3.82
C PHE A 128 -3.26 7.76 4.88
N TYR A 129 -4.44 7.24 4.54
CA TYR A 129 -5.25 6.43 5.44
C TYR A 129 -5.64 5.12 4.79
N GLY A 130 -5.70 4.05 5.59
CA GLY A 130 -5.99 2.72 5.08
C GLY A 130 -6.35 1.71 6.15
N LYS A 131 -6.53 0.46 5.70
CA LYS A 131 -6.80 -0.67 6.59
C LYS A 131 -6.19 -1.97 6.10
N GLU A 132 -5.91 -2.83 7.06
CA GLU A 132 -5.48 -4.20 6.87
C GLU A 132 -6.32 -5.12 7.76
N ASP A 133 -6.94 -6.13 7.15
CA ASP A 133 -7.82 -7.08 7.84
C ASP A 133 -7.05 -8.31 8.36
N HIS A 134 -7.51 -8.88 9.47
CA HIS A 134 -6.98 -10.10 10.09
C HIS A 134 -5.45 -10.12 10.19
N VAL A 135 -4.89 -9.18 10.96
CA VAL A 135 -3.45 -9.02 11.12
C VAL A 135 -2.97 -9.75 12.36
N TRP A 136 -2.01 -10.67 12.17
CA TRP A 136 -1.34 -11.37 13.25
C TRP A 136 -0.05 -10.66 13.62
N MET A 137 0.18 -10.51 14.92
CA MET A 137 1.42 -9.97 15.49
C MET A 137 1.88 -10.86 16.64
N PRO A 138 3.19 -10.87 16.96
CA PRO A 138 3.67 -11.42 18.22
C PRO A 138 2.94 -10.77 19.41
N GLU A 139 2.60 -11.54 20.44
CA GLU A 139 1.91 -11.01 21.62
C GLU A 139 2.79 -10.07 22.46
N ASN A 140 4.11 -10.10 22.26
CA ASN A 140 5.07 -9.27 22.98
C ASN A 140 4.69 -7.78 22.93
N GLY A 141 4.53 -7.17 24.10
CA GLY A 141 4.06 -5.78 24.28
C GLY A 141 2.54 -5.65 24.47
N PHE A 142 1.76 -6.70 24.16
CA PHE A 142 0.31 -6.73 24.30
C PHE A 142 -0.21 -7.60 25.46
N GLU A 143 0.65 -8.05 26.37
CA GLU A 143 0.35 -9.06 27.40
C GLU A 143 -0.83 -8.63 28.29
N ARG A 144 -0.93 -7.33 28.59
CA ARG A 144 -1.97 -6.76 29.48
C ARG A 144 -3.33 -6.51 28.82
N TYR A 145 -3.47 -6.71 27.51
CA TYR A 145 -4.72 -6.41 26.77
C TYR A 145 -5.49 -7.69 26.45
N GLN A 146 -6.80 -7.57 26.23
CA GLN A 146 -7.71 -8.70 26.01
C GLN A 146 -8.46 -8.59 24.67
N ALA A 147 -9.06 -9.70 24.24
CA ALA A 147 -9.95 -9.70 23.09
C ALA A 147 -11.11 -8.68 23.30
N GLY A 148 -11.40 -7.91 22.27
CA GLY A 148 -12.35 -6.79 22.30
C GLY A 148 -11.71 -5.43 22.58
N ASP A 149 -10.49 -5.37 23.13
CA ASP A 149 -9.81 -4.12 23.39
C ASP A 149 -9.44 -3.38 22.09
N CYS A 150 -9.72 -2.09 22.08
CA CYS A 150 -9.35 -1.16 21.02
C CYS A 150 -8.05 -0.44 21.42
N LEU A 151 -7.04 -0.54 20.57
CA LEU A 151 -5.70 -0.04 20.85
C LEU A 151 -5.25 0.94 19.77
N SER A 152 -4.50 1.96 20.19
CA SER A 152 -3.67 2.81 19.33
C SER A 152 -2.21 2.61 19.70
N PHE A 153 -1.35 2.42 18.70
CA PHE A 153 0.06 2.10 18.89
C PHE A 153 0.89 2.44 17.67
N THR A 154 2.21 2.54 17.84
CA THR A 154 3.18 2.56 16.73
C THR A 154 3.82 1.18 16.62
N ALA A 155 4.29 0.78 15.45
CA ALA A 155 4.97 -0.50 15.26
C ALA A 155 5.95 -0.44 14.09
N GLU A 156 6.94 -1.32 14.10
CA GLU A 156 7.85 -1.51 12.98
C GLU A 156 7.14 -2.34 11.90
N VAL A 157 7.09 -1.79 10.68
CA VAL A 157 6.66 -2.55 9.50
C VAL A 157 7.85 -3.29 8.93
N TYR A 158 7.71 -4.59 8.71
CA TYR A 158 8.76 -5.43 8.14
C TYR A 158 8.19 -6.37 7.08
N ARG A 159 9.06 -6.80 6.16
CA ARG A 159 8.73 -7.79 5.15
C ARG A 159 9.23 -9.17 5.55
N TYR A 160 8.45 -10.19 5.23
CA TYR A 160 8.75 -11.58 5.56
C TYR A 160 8.45 -12.52 4.40
N LEU A 161 9.12 -13.67 4.38
CA LEU A 161 8.88 -14.73 3.42
C LEU A 161 7.75 -15.64 3.92
N LYS A 162 6.59 -15.56 3.26
CA LYS A 162 5.47 -16.48 3.43
C LYS A 162 5.72 -17.76 2.63
N THR A 163 5.57 -18.91 3.27
CA THR A 163 5.86 -20.23 2.67
C THR A 163 4.66 -21.17 2.54
N GLY A 164 3.50 -20.81 3.11
CA GLY A 164 2.35 -21.72 3.23
C GLY A 164 1.67 -22.12 1.92
N ASN A 165 1.54 -21.20 0.95
CA ASN A 165 0.90 -21.44 -0.36
C ASN A 165 1.82 -20.98 -1.49
N GLY A 166 3.04 -21.56 -1.51
CA GLY A 166 4.15 -21.07 -2.32
C GLY A 166 4.89 -19.91 -1.65
N LYS A 167 6.12 -19.64 -2.13
CA LYS A 167 6.94 -18.52 -1.65
C LYS A 167 6.34 -17.20 -2.12
N ALA A 168 5.98 -16.34 -1.18
CA ALA A 168 5.56 -14.96 -1.42
C ALA A 168 6.19 -14.04 -0.38
N ILE A 169 6.49 -12.79 -0.74
CA ILE A 169 6.88 -11.74 0.20
C ILE A 169 5.63 -10.97 0.57
N ASP A 170 5.46 -10.71 1.86
CA ASP A 170 4.34 -9.95 2.41
C ASP A 170 4.83 -9.08 3.58
N PHE A 171 3.98 -8.20 4.09
CA PHE A 171 4.33 -7.25 5.14
C PHE A 171 3.55 -7.53 6.42
N ALA A 172 4.19 -7.27 7.55
CA ALA A 172 3.61 -7.44 8.88
C ALA A 172 4.14 -6.38 9.85
N LEU A 173 3.57 -6.35 11.05
CA LEU A 173 3.95 -5.44 12.12
C LEU A 173 4.64 -6.21 13.26
N ARG A 174 5.67 -5.61 13.85
CA ARG A 174 6.36 -6.12 15.05
C ARG A 174 6.79 -4.97 15.96
N ASN A 175 7.31 -5.31 17.13
CA ASN A 175 7.87 -4.36 18.11
C ASN A 175 6.90 -3.19 18.38
N PRO A 176 5.69 -3.46 18.92
CA PRO A 176 4.71 -2.42 19.17
C PRO A 176 5.19 -1.49 20.30
N GLU A 177 4.97 -0.19 20.12
CA GLU A 177 5.35 0.86 21.06
C GLU A 177 4.18 1.82 21.30
N ARG A 178 4.30 2.63 22.37
CA ARG A 178 3.34 3.69 22.72
C ARG A 178 1.87 3.23 22.78
N ILE A 179 1.65 1.97 23.18
CA ILE A 179 0.34 1.33 23.15
C ILE A 179 -0.61 1.98 24.16
N ARG A 180 -1.75 2.48 23.67
CA ARG A 180 -2.81 3.13 24.43
C ARG A 180 -4.14 2.45 24.15
N LYS A 181 -4.94 2.25 25.18
CA LYS A 181 -6.34 1.79 25.01
C LYS A 181 -7.19 2.99 24.58
N THR A 182 -8.03 2.80 23.58
CA THR A 182 -8.92 3.84 23.04
C THR A 182 -10.37 3.38 23.12
N GLY A 183 -11.31 4.30 22.89
CA GLY A 183 -12.70 3.96 22.71
C GLY A 183 -12.93 3.24 21.38
N PHE A 184 -14.02 2.49 21.28
CA PHE A 184 -14.44 1.88 20.01
C PHE A 184 -14.75 2.94 18.95
N TYR A 185 -15.33 4.08 19.37
CA TYR A 185 -15.63 5.22 18.49
C TYR A 185 -14.39 5.89 17.88
N ASP A 186 -13.19 5.62 18.41
CA ASP A 186 -11.93 6.18 17.89
C ASP A 186 -11.34 5.35 16.73
N ILE A 187 -11.96 4.20 16.43
CA ILE A 187 -11.62 3.31 15.33
C ILE A 187 -12.51 3.67 14.14
N PRO A 188 -11.95 4.14 13.01
CA PRO A 188 -12.74 4.48 11.83
C PRO A 188 -13.56 3.29 11.32
N ASN A 189 -14.69 3.52 10.68
CA ASN A 189 -15.40 2.51 9.91
C ASN A 189 -15.04 2.59 8.41
N ASP A 190 -15.59 1.67 7.61
CA ASP A 190 -15.28 1.60 6.18
C ASP A 190 -15.76 2.82 5.38
N ASP A 191 -16.91 3.39 5.76
CA ASP A 191 -17.41 4.62 5.13
C ASP A 191 -16.55 5.82 5.51
N GLU A 192 -16.06 5.90 6.76
CA GLU A 192 -15.17 6.97 7.20
C GLU A 192 -13.81 6.91 6.48
N LEU A 193 -13.24 5.72 6.30
CA LEU A 193 -12.03 5.54 5.50
C LEU A 193 -12.24 5.89 4.03
N LEU A 194 -13.36 5.47 3.47
CA LEU A 194 -13.72 5.80 2.09
C LEU A 194 -13.87 7.31 1.92
N MET A 195 -14.54 7.98 2.86
CA MET A 195 -14.72 9.43 2.85
C MET A 195 -13.38 10.17 2.95
N GLN A 196 -12.44 9.67 3.77
CA GLN A 196 -11.08 10.22 3.84
C GLN A 196 -10.33 10.06 2.51
N SER A 197 -10.44 8.90 1.87
CA SER A 197 -9.83 8.65 0.55
C SER A 197 -10.43 9.57 -0.52
N ILE A 198 -11.74 9.78 -0.48
CA ILE A 198 -12.44 10.71 -1.37
C ILE A 198 -12.03 12.16 -1.11
N ASP A 199 -11.85 12.57 0.15
CA ASP A 199 -11.39 13.92 0.47
C ASP A 199 -9.99 14.18 -0.11
N GLN A 200 -9.10 13.19 -0.04
CA GLN A 200 -7.77 13.27 -0.66
C GLN A 200 -7.86 13.42 -2.19
N LEU A 201 -8.70 12.61 -2.85
CA LEU A 201 -8.95 12.74 -4.29
C LEU A 201 -9.55 14.10 -4.67
N VAL A 202 -10.49 14.62 -3.87
CA VAL A 202 -11.10 15.94 -4.08
C VAL A 202 -10.04 17.04 -4.01
N CYS A 203 -9.09 16.94 -3.08
CA CYS A 203 -7.96 17.86 -2.99
C CYS A 203 -7.04 17.77 -4.22
N GLU A 204 -6.74 16.57 -4.70
CA GLU A 204 -5.89 16.35 -5.90
C GLU A 204 -6.51 16.93 -7.18
N ILE A 205 -7.83 16.79 -7.37
CA ILE A 205 -8.53 17.31 -8.55
C ILE A 205 -8.97 18.78 -8.41
N CYS A 206 -8.77 19.39 -7.24
CA CYS A 206 -9.18 20.76 -6.99
C CYS A 206 -8.36 21.73 -7.85
N MET A 207 -9.02 22.74 -8.42
CA MET A 207 -8.33 23.80 -9.17
C MET A 207 -7.34 24.62 -8.33
N PHE A 208 -7.42 24.52 -7.00
CA PHE A 208 -6.56 25.22 -6.04
C PHE A 208 -5.57 24.27 -5.34
N SER A 209 -5.35 23.05 -5.85
CA SER A 209 -4.48 22.04 -5.23
C SER A 209 -3.09 22.59 -4.89
N GLU A 210 -2.49 23.36 -5.80
CA GLU A 210 -1.16 23.98 -5.65
C GLU A 210 -1.14 25.29 -4.83
N HIS A 211 -2.32 25.79 -4.43
CA HIS A 211 -2.48 27.08 -3.76
C HIS A 211 -2.91 26.94 -2.30
N CYS A 212 -3.29 25.75 -1.85
CA CYS A 212 -3.59 25.48 -0.45
C CYS A 212 -2.27 25.37 0.34
N TRP A 213 -2.14 26.08 1.46
CA TRP A 213 -0.93 26.04 2.30
C TRP A 213 -1.24 25.67 3.74
N MET A 214 -0.45 24.73 4.30
CA MET A 214 -0.50 24.30 5.71
C MET A 214 -1.91 24.00 6.24
N GLY A 215 -2.74 23.33 5.45
CA GLY A 215 -4.11 22.96 5.83
C GLY A 215 -5.16 24.06 5.66
N MET A 216 -4.80 25.24 5.15
CA MET A 216 -5.75 26.29 4.78
C MET A 216 -6.36 25.99 3.41
N CYS A 217 -7.55 25.39 3.42
CA CYS A 217 -8.33 25.14 2.21
C CYS A 217 -8.95 26.45 1.69
N ILE A 218 -8.67 26.79 0.43
CA ILE A 218 -9.20 28.00 -0.24
C ILE A 218 -10.42 27.66 -1.10
N ALA A 219 -10.64 26.37 -1.39
CA ALA A 219 -11.79 25.91 -2.16
C ALA A 219 -13.11 26.24 -1.44
N ASP A 220 -14.12 26.60 -2.23
CA ASP A 220 -15.47 26.82 -1.74
C ASP A 220 -16.00 25.57 -1.00
N GLN A 221 -16.58 25.79 0.17
CA GLN A 221 -17.00 24.71 1.06
C GLN A 221 -18.19 23.94 0.48
N GLU A 222 -19.13 24.62 -0.17
CA GLU A 222 -20.29 23.98 -0.77
C GLU A 222 -19.87 23.08 -1.94
N TRP A 223 -18.97 23.57 -2.80
CA TRP A 223 -18.38 22.79 -3.87
C TRP A 223 -17.67 21.55 -3.34
N ARG A 224 -16.82 21.70 -2.30
CA ARG A 224 -16.05 20.58 -1.73
C ARG A 224 -16.97 19.50 -1.16
N GLU A 225 -17.98 19.88 -0.38
CA GLU A 225 -18.94 18.93 0.19
C GLU A 225 -19.80 18.26 -0.88
N ASN A 226 -20.20 19.01 -1.92
CA ASN A 226 -20.93 18.45 -3.05
C ASN A 226 -20.09 17.41 -3.80
N MET A 227 -18.82 17.70 -4.07
CA MET A 227 -17.89 16.79 -4.74
C MET A 227 -17.68 15.52 -3.92
N LYS A 228 -17.42 15.65 -2.61
CA LYS A 228 -17.28 14.50 -1.70
C LYS A 228 -18.51 13.59 -1.76
N ARG A 229 -19.70 14.16 -1.61
CA ARG A 229 -20.95 13.41 -1.65
C ARG A 229 -21.14 12.70 -2.99
N ARG A 230 -20.95 13.40 -4.11
CA ARG A 230 -21.11 12.81 -5.46
C ARG A 230 -20.15 11.64 -5.70
N LEU A 231 -18.89 11.78 -5.28
CA LEU A 231 -17.91 10.72 -5.41
C LEU A 231 -18.26 9.54 -4.49
N PHE A 232 -18.66 9.81 -3.24
CA PHE A 232 -19.06 8.78 -2.28
C PHE A 232 -20.27 7.98 -2.77
N ASP A 233 -21.29 8.65 -3.29
CA ASP A 233 -22.48 8.01 -3.84
C ASP A 233 -22.17 7.21 -5.13
N SER A 234 -21.10 7.54 -5.86
CA SER A 234 -20.74 6.85 -7.11
C SER A 234 -20.00 5.52 -6.91
N VAL A 235 -19.44 5.29 -5.72
CA VAL A 235 -18.64 4.10 -5.38
C VAL A 235 -19.34 3.15 -4.41
N LYS A 236 -20.55 3.50 -3.95
CA LYS A 236 -21.46 2.62 -3.20
C LYS A 236 -22.44 1.93 -4.12
#